data_AF-W2EZJ9-F1
#
_entry.id   AF-W2EZJ9-F1
#
_cell.length_a   1.000
_cell.length_b   1.000
_cell.length_c   1.000
_cell.angle_alpha   90.00
_cell.angle_beta   90.00
_cell.angle_gamma   90.00
#
_symmetry.space_group_name_H-M   'P 1'
#
loop_
_entity.id
_entity.type
_entity.pdbx_description
1 polymer ?
#
loop_
_entity_poly.entity_id
_entity_poly.type
_entity_poly.pdbx_seq_one_letter_code
_entity_poly.pdbx_strand_id
1 'polypeptide(L)'
;MSAPGRWRRRSSWTGYAAFGWSVVYGTFGLVAALTGTAVFYRAAEPLPVGLDWAVVAVAVPAATATLAGLAPWGRRIPRPVLRVTLVSLGVVCGMAAFGLLMDAITLVFNQTVDSWTATGNRALAAAGVVLLIATARSHRSSAYGACPHCGAAHTSSTGRRRPEPTAAPRRVRVMAYAGAAAFLPYAAMKTTWALGGTFAGVSGAQMLATAERNGASGVWLTLAHWGIDATALLAALGVFLILGLVRPWGQVFPRWTLALRGRRVPRWLPLTPALIGAATLAPYGAAGAVYAALGTVGVVTVSRGDLPTPGDALLVTWFGLGAFAVYGIALAAAALSYLRRTQPICASTEAEVPS
;
A
#
# COMPACT_ATOMS: atom_id res chain seq x y z
N MET A 1 -22.40 -29.97 -16.21
CA MET A 1 -22.93 -29.64 -14.87
C MET A 1 -21.76 -29.34 -13.93
N SER A 2 -21.43 -28.07 -13.73
CA SER A 2 -20.29 -27.65 -12.90
C SER A 2 -20.71 -27.53 -11.43
N ALA A 3 -20.05 -28.25 -10.53
CA ALA A 3 -20.42 -28.42 -9.12
C ALA A 3 -20.77 -27.09 -8.39
N PRO A 4 -22.04 -26.88 -7.99
CA PRO A 4 -22.47 -25.67 -7.26
C PRO A 4 -21.88 -25.57 -5.83
N GLY A 5 -21.24 -26.63 -5.31
CA GLY A 5 -20.74 -26.70 -3.94
C GLY A 5 -19.45 -25.91 -3.63
N ARG A 6 -18.50 -25.81 -4.58
CA ARG A 6 -17.21 -25.11 -4.31
C ARG A 6 -17.36 -23.61 -4.14
N TRP A 7 -18.36 -23.01 -4.80
CA TRP A 7 -18.60 -21.57 -4.79
C TRP A 7 -19.24 -21.09 -3.49
N ARG A 8 -20.24 -21.83 -2.98
CA ARG A 8 -20.86 -21.57 -1.66
C ARG A 8 -19.87 -21.71 -0.50
N ARG A 9 -18.94 -22.68 -0.57
CA ARG A 9 -17.90 -22.87 0.45
C ARG A 9 -16.88 -21.72 0.54
N ARG A 10 -16.58 -21.07 -0.58
CA ARG A 10 -15.61 -19.96 -0.62
C ARG A 10 -16.21 -18.64 -0.15
N SER A 11 -17.50 -18.39 -0.39
CA SER A 11 -18.17 -17.16 0.04
C SER A 11 -18.38 -17.10 1.55
N SER A 12 -18.55 -18.25 2.21
CA SER A 12 -18.70 -18.33 3.67
C SER A 12 -17.37 -18.17 4.41
N TRP A 13 -16.26 -18.71 3.87
CA TRP A 13 -14.97 -18.63 4.53
C TRP A 13 -14.46 -17.20 4.75
N THR A 14 -14.63 -16.30 3.78
CA THR A 14 -14.18 -14.91 3.95
C THR A 14 -14.95 -14.17 5.05
N GLY A 15 -16.25 -14.48 5.20
CA GLY A 15 -17.05 -13.94 6.29
C GLY A 15 -16.56 -14.43 7.65
N TYR A 16 -16.30 -15.74 7.79
CA TYR A 16 -15.76 -16.31 9.03
C TYR A 16 -14.35 -15.80 9.36
N ALA A 17 -13.47 -15.69 8.36
CA ALA A 17 -12.14 -15.15 8.54
C ALA A 17 -12.16 -13.67 8.97
N ALA A 18 -13.03 -12.86 8.35
CA ALA A 18 -13.21 -11.46 8.74
C ALA A 18 -13.84 -11.29 10.13
N PHE A 19 -14.75 -12.19 10.51
CA PHE A 19 -15.29 -12.23 11.87
C PHE A 19 -14.21 -12.58 12.90
N GLY A 20 -13.45 -13.66 12.67
CA GLY A 20 -12.36 -14.08 13.54
C GLY A 20 -11.29 -12.99 13.67
N TRP A 21 -10.95 -12.31 12.57
CA TRP A 21 -10.08 -11.13 12.60
C TRP A 21 -10.66 -10.02 13.47
N SER A 22 -11.94 -9.69 13.34
CA SER A 22 -12.59 -8.65 14.15
C SER A 22 -12.48 -8.96 15.64
N VAL A 23 -12.67 -10.22 16.04
CA VAL A 23 -12.51 -10.67 17.43
C VAL A 23 -11.07 -10.50 17.90
N VAL A 24 -10.08 -10.94 17.11
CA VAL A 24 -8.65 -10.79 17.45
C VAL A 24 -8.27 -9.33 17.56
N TYR A 25 -8.66 -8.49 16.59
CA TYR A 25 -8.31 -7.08 16.55
C TYR A 25 -8.96 -6.30 17.70
N GLY A 26 -10.24 -6.57 17.98
CA GLY A 26 -10.94 -6.00 19.13
C GLY A 26 -10.36 -6.43 20.47
N THR A 27 -9.98 -7.70 20.62
CA THR A 27 -9.32 -8.21 21.84
C THR A 27 -7.95 -7.55 22.03
N PHE A 28 -7.17 -7.42 20.95
CA PHE A 28 -5.89 -6.72 20.98
C PHE A 28 -6.04 -5.27 21.46
N GLY A 29 -6.99 -4.52 20.90
CA GLY A 29 -7.27 -3.14 21.33
C GLY A 29 -7.80 -3.04 22.75
N LEU A 30 -8.66 -3.99 23.17
CA LEU A 30 -9.20 -4.03 24.53
C LEU A 30 -8.10 -4.31 25.56
N VAL A 31 -7.26 -5.33 25.32
CA VAL A 31 -6.14 -5.66 26.20
C VAL A 31 -5.21 -4.46 26.31
N ALA A 32 -4.81 -3.86 25.19
CA ALA A 32 -3.97 -2.66 25.16
C ALA A 32 -4.54 -1.51 26.01
N ALA A 33 -5.83 -1.20 25.83
CA ALA A 33 -6.51 -0.16 26.60
C ALA A 33 -6.57 -0.46 28.10
N LEU A 34 -6.79 -1.73 28.49
CA LEU A 34 -6.87 -2.16 29.88
C LEU A 34 -5.50 -2.24 30.56
N THR A 35 -4.44 -2.61 29.83
CA THR A 35 -3.08 -2.71 30.37
C THR A 35 -2.29 -1.40 30.29
N GLY A 36 -2.87 -0.34 29.70
CA GLY A 36 -2.19 0.95 29.57
C GLY A 36 -1.13 0.99 28.46
N THR A 37 -1.14 0.03 27.53
CA THR A 37 -0.17 -0.06 26.44
C THR A 37 -0.69 0.65 25.21
N ALA A 38 -0.17 1.85 24.94
CA ALA A 38 -0.54 2.62 23.76
C ALA A 38 -0.31 1.81 22.47
N VAL A 39 -1.30 1.85 21.56
CA VAL A 39 -1.17 1.28 20.20
C VAL A 39 -1.04 2.34 19.12
N PHE A 40 -1.26 3.62 19.47
CA PHE A 40 -1.07 4.77 18.59
C PHE A 40 0.09 5.62 19.10
N TYR A 41 0.94 6.04 18.16
CA TYR A 41 2.15 6.82 18.45
C TYR A 41 2.25 8.00 17.49
N ARG A 42 2.84 9.09 17.99
CA ARG A 42 3.32 10.23 17.20
C ARG A 42 4.84 10.23 17.30
N ALA A 43 5.53 9.81 16.23
CA ALA A 43 6.95 9.51 16.29
C ALA A 43 7.26 8.50 17.42
N ALA A 44 8.15 8.83 18.35
CA ALA A 44 8.49 7.99 19.50
C ALA A 44 7.53 8.17 20.70
N GLU A 45 6.61 9.13 20.65
CA GLU A 45 5.74 9.45 21.78
C GLU A 45 4.42 8.66 21.72
N PRO A 46 4.04 7.95 22.80
CA PRO A 46 2.75 7.28 22.87
C PRO A 46 1.63 8.32 22.93
N LEU A 47 0.59 8.12 22.13
CA LEU A 47 -0.63 8.92 22.21
C LEU A 47 -1.49 8.46 23.42
N PRO A 48 -2.50 9.24 23.84
CA PRO A 48 -3.33 8.87 24.97
C PRO A 48 -3.96 7.48 24.81
N VAL A 49 -3.81 6.63 25.83
CA VAL A 49 -4.33 5.24 25.87
C VAL A 49 -5.84 5.19 25.58
N GLY A 50 -6.59 6.25 25.90
CA GLY A 50 -8.00 6.36 25.56
C GLY A 50 -8.30 6.20 24.06
N LEU A 51 -7.34 6.49 23.17
CA LEU A 51 -7.49 6.28 21.73
C LEU A 51 -7.47 4.80 21.34
N ASP A 52 -6.93 3.91 22.17
CA ASP A 52 -6.89 2.47 21.89
C ASP A 52 -8.31 1.88 21.80
N TRP A 53 -9.29 2.51 22.47
CA TRP A 53 -10.72 2.20 22.30
C TRP A 53 -11.24 2.38 20.87
N ALA A 54 -10.58 3.19 20.04
CA ALA A 54 -10.91 3.30 18.61
C ALA A 54 -10.75 1.96 17.88
N VAL A 55 -9.77 1.12 18.28
CA VAL A 55 -9.60 -0.23 17.73
C VAL A 55 -10.83 -1.10 18.05
N VAL A 56 -11.30 -1.05 19.29
CA VAL A 56 -12.51 -1.77 19.73
C VAL A 56 -13.75 -1.25 19.00
N ALA A 57 -13.87 0.08 18.87
CA ALA A 57 -14.98 0.74 18.18
C ALA A 57 -15.04 0.42 16.69
N VAL A 58 -13.94 0.02 16.06
CA VAL A 58 -13.89 -0.48 14.67
C VAL A 58 -14.16 -1.99 14.62
N ALA A 59 -13.60 -2.76 15.56
CA ALA A 59 -13.72 -4.21 15.61
C ALA A 59 -15.17 -4.67 15.82
N VAL A 60 -15.92 -4.03 16.72
CA VAL A 60 -17.33 -4.37 17.01
C VAL A 60 -18.23 -4.24 15.77
N PRO A 61 -18.28 -3.09 15.06
CA PRO A 61 -19.09 -2.98 13.84
C PRO A 61 -18.59 -3.86 12.69
N ALA A 62 -17.28 -4.16 12.63
CA ALA A 62 -16.76 -5.13 11.67
C ALA A 62 -17.26 -6.56 11.97
N ALA A 63 -17.28 -6.96 13.24
CA ALA A 63 -17.82 -8.24 13.68
C ALA A 63 -19.33 -8.33 13.38
N THR A 64 -20.11 -7.29 13.69
CA THR A 64 -21.56 -7.30 13.43
C THR A 64 -21.88 -7.30 11.93
N ALA A 65 -21.17 -6.52 11.12
CA ALA A 65 -21.34 -6.50 9.67
C ALA A 65 -20.99 -7.85 9.03
N THR A 66 -19.89 -8.48 9.45
CA THR A 66 -19.49 -9.80 8.94
C THR A 66 -20.43 -10.91 9.38
N LEU A 67 -20.91 -10.88 10.63
CA LEU A 67 -21.96 -11.80 11.13
C LEU A 67 -23.29 -11.62 10.43
N ALA A 68 -23.73 -10.38 10.16
CA ALA A 68 -24.93 -10.12 9.36
C ALA A 68 -24.84 -10.75 7.97
N GLY A 69 -23.64 -10.82 7.40
CA GLY A 69 -23.38 -11.53 6.15
C GLY A 69 -23.56 -13.04 6.22
N LEU A 70 -23.45 -13.63 7.41
CA LEU A 70 -23.48 -15.09 7.65
C LEU A 70 -24.82 -15.56 8.22
N ALA A 71 -25.47 -14.74 9.05
CA ALA A 71 -26.61 -15.14 9.86
C ALA A 71 -27.96 -14.88 9.15
N PRO A 72 -29.02 -15.66 9.47
CA PRO A 72 -30.34 -15.52 8.86
C PRO A 72 -30.97 -14.13 9.05
N TRP A 73 -30.76 -13.52 10.22
CA TRP A 73 -31.30 -12.20 10.57
C TRP A 73 -30.71 -11.08 9.71
N GLY A 74 -29.46 -11.23 9.24
CA GLY A 74 -28.80 -10.23 8.41
C GLY A 74 -29.40 -10.10 7.01
N ARG A 75 -30.29 -11.02 6.61
CA ARG A 75 -31.13 -10.85 5.40
C ARG A 75 -32.07 -9.64 5.48
N ARG A 76 -32.37 -9.17 6.70
CA ARG A 76 -33.21 -7.97 6.93
C ARG A 76 -32.44 -6.66 6.71
N ILE A 77 -31.11 -6.71 6.72
CA ILE A 77 -30.29 -5.50 6.54
C ILE A 77 -30.18 -5.19 5.04
N PRO A 78 -30.45 -3.93 4.63
CA PRO A 78 -30.25 -3.53 3.24
C PRO A 78 -28.80 -3.78 2.80
N ARG A 79 -28.63 -4.52 1.72
CA ARG A 79 -27.32 -4.80 1.11
C ARG A 79 -26.45 -3.56 0.83
N PRO A 80 -26.98 -2.39 0.40
CA PRO A 80 -26.14 -1.20 0.23
C PRO A 80 -25.57 -0.72 1.57
N VAL A 81 -26.33 -0.80 2.66
CA VAL A 81 -25.87 -0.40 4.00
C VAL A 81 -24.71 -1.28 4.42
N LEU A 82 -24.85 -2.61 4.32
CA LEU A 82 -23.77 -3.54 4.67
C LEU A 82 -22.50 -3.29 3.84
N ARG A 83 -22.65 -3.01 2.54
CA ARG A 83 -21.53 -2.70 1.65
C ARG A 83 -20.83 -1.40 2.05
N VAL A 84 -21.58 -0.34 2.31
CA VAL A 84 -21.03 0.95 2.74
C VAL A 84 -20.29 0.77 4.06
N THR A 85 -20.89 0.08 5.03
CA THR A 85 -20.24 -0.22 6.31
C THR A 85 -18.91 -0.96 6.14
N LEU A 86 -18.88 -2.05 5.37
CA LEU A 86 -17.64 -2.81 5.14
C LEU A 86 -16.56 -1.98 4.43
N VAL A 87 -16.94 -1.14 3.46
CA VAL A 87 -16.00 -0.26 2.76
C VAL A 87 -15.49 0.83 3.69
N SER A 88 -16.36 1.49 4.46
CA SER A 88 -15.99 2.54 5.42
C SER A 88 -15.06 1.99 6.49
N LEU A 89 -15.36 0.83 7.07
CA LEU A 89 -14.47 0.16 8.01
C LEU A 89 -13.13 -0.21 7.38
N GLY A 90 -13.14 -0.64 6.12
CA GLY A 90 -11.91 -0.88 5.35
C GLY A 90 -11.08 0.39 5.16
N VAL A 91 -11.70 1.54 4.92
CA VAL A 91 -11.00 2.84 4.84
C VAL A 91 -10.39 3.21 6.19
N VAL A 92 -11.14 3.06 7.29
CA VAL A 92 -10.64 3.33 8.65
C VAL A 92 -9.46 2.41 9.00
N CYS A 93 -9.56 1.11 8.71
CA CYS A 93 -8.44 0.18 8.87
C CYS A 93 -7.25 0.57 7.97
N GLY A 94 -7.50 1.08 6.77
CA GLY A 94 -6.45 1.56 5.88
C GLY A 94 -5.71 2.76 6.46
N MET A 95 -6.41 3.68 7.11
CA MET A 95 -5.80 4.79 7.84
C MET A 95 -4.99 4.30 9.05
N ALA A 96 -5.52 3.33 9.81
CA ALA A 96 -4.79 2.73 10.94
C ALA A 96 -3.56 1.90 10.50
N ALA A 97 -3.59 1.33 9.29
CA ALA A 97 -2.45 0.63 8.69
C ALA A 97 -1.39 1.58 8.09
N PHE A 98 -1.67 2.89 8.04
CA PHE A 98 -0.73 3.87 7.54
C PHE A 98 0.56 3.84 8.38
N GLY A 99 1.70 3.80 7.70
CA GLY A 99 3.02 3.66 8.34
C GLY A 99 3.53 2.21 8.43
N LEU A 100 2.73 1.18 8.12
CA LEU A 100 3.21 -0.21 8.12
C LEU A 100 4.41 -0.43 7.18
N LEU A 101 4.43 0.26 6.04
CA LEU A 101 5.58 0.21 5.12
C LEU A 101 6.85 0.78 5.78
N MET A 102 6.72 1.83 6.58
CA MET A 102 7.84 2.40 7.32
C MET A 102 8.34 1.40 8.36
N ASP A 103 7.45 0.75 9.10
CA ASP A 103 7.84 -0.31 10.05
C ASP A 103 8.60 -1.46 9.36
N ALA A 104 8.14 -1.87 8.18
CA ALA A 104 8.83 -2.90 7.39
C ALA A 104 10.23 -2.44 6.92
N ILE A 105 10.37 -1.17 6.52
CA ILE A 105 11.66 -0.58 6.16
C ILE A 105 12.57 -0.55 7.39
N THR A 106 12.10 -0.02 8.53
CA THR A 106 12.85 0.03 9.78
C THR A 106 13.25 -1.37 10.23
N LEU A 107 12.37 -2.37 10.12
CA LEU A 107 12.70 -3.75 10.44
C LEU A 107 13.78 -4.33 9.53
N VAL A 108 13.69 -4.10 8.21
CA VAL A 108 14.69 -4.62 7.25
C VAL A 108 16.06 -3.99 7.44
N PHE A 109 16.11 -2.67 7.68
CA PHE A 109 17.38 -1.97 7.81
C PHE A 109 17.89 -2.05 9.25
N ASN A 110 17.10 -1.66 10.25
CA ASN A 110 17.49 -1.57 11.65
C ASN A 110 17.28 -2.86 12.45
N GLN A 111 16.74 -3.92 11.87
CA GLN A 111 16.47 -5.20 12.57
C GLN A 111 15.55 -5.05 13.79
N THR A 112 14.82 -3.93 13.88
CA THR A 112 13.86 -3.61 14.94
C THR A 112 12.79 -2.66 14.39
N VAL A 113 11.74 -2.42 15.18
CA VAL A 113 10.73 -1.39 14.93
C VAL A 113 10.67 -0.44 16.11
N ASP A 114 10.16 0.78 15.90
CA ASP A 114 10.06 1.80 16.95
C ASP A 114 9.13 1.34 18.09
N SER A 115 8.06 0.62 17.75
CA SER A 115 7.16 0.00 18.72
C SER A 115 6.49 -1.23 18.14
N TRP A 116 6.72 -2.38 18.77
CA TRP A 116 6.08 -3.64 18.39
C TRP A 116 4.56 -3.61 18.54
N THR A 117 4.01 -2.85 19.49
CA THR A 117 2.56 -2.71 19.67
C THR A 117 1.94 -1.91 18.52
N ALA A 118 2.56 -0.79 18.14
CA ALA A 118 2.13 0.03 17.02
C ALA A 118 2.22 -0.74 15.69
N THR A 119 3.32 -1.47 15.46
CA THR A 119 3.49 -2.31 14.27
C THR A 119 2.47 -3.45 14.25
N GLY A 120 2.21 -4.09 15.40
CA GLY A 120 1.16 -5.11 15.54
C GLY A 120 -0.23 -4.57 15.17
N ASN A 121 -0.59 -3.38 15.67
CA ASN A 121 -1.85 -2.70 15.33
C ASN A 121 -1.95 -2.42 13.82
N ARG A 122 -0.90 -1.82 13.22
CA ARG A 122 -0.86 -1.51 11.79
C ARG A 122 -0.95 -2.76 10.92
N ALA A 123 -0.29 -3.84 11.31
CA ALA A 123 -0.34 -5.13 10.62
C ALA A 123 -1.74 -5.78 10.70
N LEU A 124 -2.36 -5.77 11.88
CA LEU A 124 -3.73 -6.25 12.06
C LEU A 124 -4.73 -5.40 11.27
N ALA A 125 -4.58 -4.08 11.28
CA ALA A 125 -5.40 -3.17 10.47
C ALA A 125 -5.26 -3.46 8.97
N ALA A 126 -4.03 -3.69 8.47
CA ALA A 126 -3.78 -4.06 7.08
C ALA A 126 -4.44 -5.41 6.69
N ALA A 127 -4.38 -6.40 7.58
CA ALA A 127 -5.12 -7.66 7.39
C ALA A 127 -6.63 -7.43 7.32
N GLY A 128 -7.15 -6.54 8.17
CA GLY A 128 -8.53 -6.08 8.17
C GLY A 128 -8.98 -5.51 6.83
N VAL A 129 -8.18 -4.62 6.23
CA VAL A 129 -8.46 -4.06 4.89
C VAL A 129 -8.66 -5.18 3.87
N VAL A 130 -7.76 -6.17 3.84
CA VAL A 130 -7.83 -7.28 2.88
C VAL A 130 -9.08 -8.12 3.10
N LEU A 131 -9.37 -8.49 4.35
CA LEU A 131 -10.51 -9.34 4.71
C LEU A 131 -11.85 -8.63 4.48
N LEU A 132 -11.98 -7.37 4.87
CA LEU A 132 -13.20 -6.58 4.67
C LEU A 132 -13.50 -6.36 3.18
N ILE A 133 -12.48 -6.07 2.37
CA ILE A 133 -12.64 -5.96 0.91
C ILE A 133 -13.03 -7.31 0.30
N ALA A 134 -12.41 -8.41 0.74
CA ALA A 134 -12.76 -9.75 0.26
C ALA A 134 -14.21 -10.11 0.58
N THR A 135 -14.66 -9.81 1.81
CA THR A 135 -16.03 -10.03 2.26
C THR A 135 -17.03 -9.15 1.50
N ALA A 136 -16.74 -7.86 1.31
CA ALA A 136 -17.58 -6.97 0.51
C ALA A 136 -17.73 -7.46 -0.95
N ARG A 137 -16.65 -7.98 -1.56
CA ARG A 137 -16.68 -8.56 -2.92
C ARG A 137 -17.48 -9.86 -2.97
N SER A 138 -17.31 -10.73 -1.97
CA SER A 138 -18.07 -11.98 -1.83
C SER A 138 -19.58 -11.69 -1.80
N HIS A 139 -20.01 -10.75 -0.94
CA HIS A 139 -21.41 -10.34 -0.85
C HIS A 139 -21.97 -9.79 -2.16
N ARG A 140 -21.19 -9.00 -2.90
CA ARG A 140 -21.61 -8.49 -4.22
C ARG A 140 -21.85 -9.62 -5.21
N SER A 141 -20.94 -10.60 -5.29
CA SER A 141 -21.11 -11.71 -6.24
C SER A 141 -22.33 -12.57 -5.93
N SER A 142 -22.55 -12.91 -4.66
CA SER A 142 -23.70 -13.72 -4.22
C SER A 142 -25.04 -13.00 -4.39
N ALA A 143 -25.08 -11.67 -4.24
CA ALA A 143 -26.31 -10.89 -4.33
C ALA A 143 -26.89 -10.79 -5.74
N TYR A 144 -26.05 -10.85 -6.78
CA TYR A 144 -26.44 -10.63 -8.17
C TYR A 144 -26.34 -11.88 -9.05
N GLY A 145 -26.08 -13.06 -8.47
CA GLY A 145 -25.78 -14.27 -9.25
C GLY A 145 -24.56 -14.09 -10.16
N ALA A 146 -23.71 -13.11 -9.85
CA ALA A 146 -22.60 -12.71 -10.68
C ALA A 146 -21.39 -13.61 -10.39
N CYS A 147 -20.60 -13.87 -11.43
CA CYS A 147 -19.37 -14.63 -11.30
C CYS A 147 -18.44 -13.96 -10.27
N PRO A 148 -17.92 -14.70 -9.26
CA PRO A 148 -17.06 -14.14 -8.22
C PRO A 148 -15.69 -13.66 -8.73
N HIS A 149 -15.38 -13.88 -10.02
CA HIS A 149 -14.12 -13.48 -10.64
C HIS A 149 -14.24 -12.22 -11.49
N CYS A 150 -15.13 -12.23 -12.48
CA CYS A 150 -15.32 -11.09 -13.37
C CYS A 150 -16.45 -10.15 -12.91
N GLY A 151 -17.32 -10.59 -12.00
CA GLY A 151 -18.46 -9.81 -11.50
C GLY A 151 -19.63 -9.68 -12.47
N ALA A 152 -19.62 -10.38 -13.60
CA ALA A 152 -20.70 -10.42 -14.59
C ALA A 152 -21.61 -11.65 -14.40
N ALA A 153 -22.89 -11.53 -14.78
CA ALA A 153 -23.77 -12.68 -14.94
C ALA A 153 -23.43 -13.40 -16.25
N HIS A 154 -23.38 -14.73 -16.22
CA HIS A 154 -23.13 -15.55 -17.40
C HIS A 154 -24.35 -16.46 -17.64
N THR A 155 -24.79 -16.52 -18.89
CA THR A 155 -25.88 -17.41 -19.34
C THR A 155 -25.37 -18.78 -19.79
N SER A 156 -24.07 -18.89 -20.13
CA SER A 156 -23.42 -20.13 -20.59
C SER A 156 -22.13 -20.45 -19.84
N SER A 157 -21.58 -21.66 -20.05
CA SER A 157 -20.31 -22.05 -19.46
C SER A 157 -19.16 -21.20 -20.01
N THR A 158 -18.42 -20.57 -19.11
CA THR A 158 -17.27 -19.72 -19.46
C THR A 158 -15.99 -20.27 -18.84
N GLY A 159 -14.93 -20.29 -19.64
CA GLY A 159 -13.57 -20.60 -19.22
C GLY A 159 -12.81 -19.34 -18.78
N ARG A 160 -11.80 -19.49 -17.93
CA ARG A 160 -10.91 -18.37 -17.57
C ARG A 160 -9.84 -18.20 -18.64
N ARG A 161 -9.77 -17.01 -19.22
CA ARG A 161 -8.66 -16.62 -20.11
C ARG A 161 -7.88 -15.47 -19.47
N ARG A 162 -6.55 -15.54 -19.53
CA ARG A 162 -5.69 -14.42 -19.17
C ARG A 162 -5.60 -13.47 -20.37
N PRO A 163 -5.82 -12.16 -20.17
CA PRO A 163 -5.61 -11.19 -21.24
C PRO A 163 -4.19 -11.22 -21.80
N GLU A 164 -4.06 -10.82 -23.07
CA GLU A 164 -2.76 -10.64 -23.69
C GLU A 164 -1.98 -9.49 -23.05
N PRO A 165 -0.64 -9.59 -22.99
CA PRO A 165 0.16 -8.59 -22.32
C PRO A 165 0.19 -7.31 -23.16
N THR A 166 -0.36 -6.24 -22.58
CA THR A 166 -0.52 -4.95 -23.26
C THR A 166 0.12 -3.81 -22.47
N ALA A 167 0.65 -2.83 -23.21
CA ALA A 167 1.11 -1.58 -22.61
C ALA A 167 -0.07 -0.80 -22.00
N ALA A 168 0.22 0.04 -21.01
CA ALA A 168 -0.80 0.91 -20.43
C ALA A 168 -1.27 1.99 -21.43
N PRO A 169 -2.51 2.50 -21.29
CA PRO A 169 -2.98 3.65 -22.06
C PRO A 169 -2.02 4.85 -21.95
N ARG A 170 -1.94 5.67 -23.01
CA ARG A 170 -1.01 6.80 -23.10
C ARG A 170 -1.05 7.71 -21.87
N ARG A 171 -2.24 8.04 -21.36
CA ARG A 171 -2.41 8.89 -20.16
C ARG A 171 -1.73 8.30 -18.93
N VAL A 172 -1.91 7.00 -18.69
CA VAL A 172 -1.30 6.29 -17.54
C VAL A 172 0.22 6.21 -17.70
N ARG A 173 0.71 6.02 -18.93
CA ARG A 173 2.16 6.04 -19.21
C ARG A 173 2.78 7.41 -18.93
N VAL A 174 2.12 8.49 -19.35
CA VAL A 174 2.57 9.87 -19.06
C VAL A 174 2.61 10.11 -17.55
N MET A 175 1.56 9.72 -16.82
CA MET A 175 1.56 9.79 -15.35
C MET A 175 2.72 9.00 -14.74
N ALA A 176 2.96 7.77 -15.21
CA ALA A 176 4.07 6.96 -14.71
C ALA A 176 5.44 7.58 -15.01
N TYR A 177 5.63 8.19 -16.17
CA TYR A 177 6.85 8.91 -16.50
C TYR A 177 7.03 10.18 -15.68
N ALA A 178 5.95 10.93 -15.42
CA ALA A 178 5.98 12.07 -14.52
C ALA A 178 6.33 11.63 -13.09
N GLY A 179 5.73 10.55 -12.59
CA GLY A 179 6.06 9.96 -11.29
C GLY A 179 7.51 9.50 -11.21
N ALA A 180 8.04 8.87 -12.26
CA ALA A 180 9.45 8.47 -12.31
C ALA A 180 10.39 9.69 -12.33
N ALA A 181 10.07 10.71 -13.13
CA ALA A 181 10.86 11.93 -13.23
C ALA A 181 10.80 12.77 -11.94
N ALA A 182 9.74 12.68 -11.15
CA ALA A 182 9.59 13.38 -9.89
C ALA A 182 10.68 13.02 -8.86
N PHE A 183 11.30 11.83 -8.98
CA PHE A 183 12.43 11.44 -8.15
C PHE A 183 13.79 11.98 -8.62
N LEU A 184 13.89 12.64 -9.78
CA LEU A 184 15.18 13.15 -10.26
C LEU A 184 15.80 14.19 -9.31
N PRO A 185 15.08 15.21 -8.81
CA PRO A 185 15.64 16.15 -7.84
C PRO A 185 16.06 15.48 -6.54
N TYR A 186 15.23 14.54 -6.05
CA TYR A 186 15.53 13.75 -4.85
C TYR A 186 16.79 12.90 -5.02
N ALA A 187 16.89 12.17 -6.13
CA ALA A 187 18.04 11.32 -6.44
C ALA A 187 19.31 12.15 -6.63
N ALA A 188 19.22 13.31 -7.30
CA ALA A 188 20.34 14.22 -7.45
C ALA A 188 20.84 14.71 -6.08
N MET A 189 19.94 15.21 -5.23
CA MET A 189 20.26 15.61 -3.85
C MET A 189 20.93 14.49 -3.06
N LYS A 190 20.33 13.29 -3.03
CA LYS A 190 20.87 12.15 -2.30
C LYS A 190 22.23 11.70 -2.84
N THR A 191 22.42 11.72 -4.16
CA THR A 191 23.69 11.37 -4.80
C THR A 191 24.77 12.40 -4.49
N THR A 192 24.43 13.70 -4.47
CA THR A 192 25.37 14.75 -4.07
C THR A 192 25.89 14.51 -2.66
N TRP A 193 25.02 14.21 -1.69
CA TRP A 193 25.47 13.85 -0.34
C TRP A 193 26.26 12.55 -0.30
N ALA A 194 25.84 11.52 -1.03
CA ALA A 194 26.52 10.23 -1.05
C ALA A 194 27.94 10.32 -1.63
N LEU A 195 28.18 11.22 -2.59
CA LEU A 195 29.50 11.51 -3.15
C LEU A 195 30.33 12.51 -2.32
N GLY A 196 29.88 12.85 -1.10
CA GLY A 196 30.58 13.77 -0.21
C GLY A 196 30.37 15.26 -0.51
N GLY A 197 29.53 15.59 -1.50
CA GLY A 197 29.17 16.97 -1.82
C GLY A 197 28.26 17.63 -0.79
N THR A 198 28.01 18.92 -0.98
CA THR A 198 27.15 19.74 -0.11
C THR A 198 25.86 20.10 -0.82
N PHE A 199 24.73 19.90 -0.14
CA PHE A 199 23.41 20.33 -0.59
C PHE A 199 22.63 20.90 0.60
N ALA A 200 21.88 21.99 0.36
CA ALA A 200 21.11 22.68 1.40
C ALA A 200 21.94 22.98 2.67
N GLY A 201 23.20 23.40 2.45
CA GLY A 201 24.14 23.77 3.51
C GLY A 201 24.70 22.62 4.35
N VAL A 202 24.41 21.35 4.01
CA VAL A 202 24.92 20.16 4.72
C VAL A 202 25.77 19.31 3.78
N SER A 203 26.95 18.91 4.25
CA SER A 203 27.84 18.00 3.52
C SER A 203 27.43 16.54 3.69
N GLY A 204 27.87 15.68 2.77
CA GLY A 204 27.70 14.23 2.89
C GLY A 204 28.22 13.65 4.21
N ALA A 205 29.39 14.12 4.67
CA ALA A 205 29.97 13.68 5.93
C ALA A 205 29.13 14.09 7.15
N GLN A 206 28.57 15.31 7.14
CA GLN A 206 27.65 15.76 8.18
C GLN A 206 26.36 14.95 8.18
N MET A 207 25.81 14.64 7.00
CA MET A 207 24.62 13.81 6.86
C MET A 207 24.86 12.38 7.37
N LEU A 208 26.03 11.80 7.07
CA LEU A 208 26.43 10.48 7.56
C LEU A 208 26.58 10.47 9.08
N ALA A 209 27.27 11.46 9.66
CA ALA A 209 27.41 11.59 11.11
C ALA A 209 26.05 11.79 11.81
N THR A 210 25.10 12.50 11.18
CA THR A 210 23.73 12.60 11.69
C THR A 210 22.99 11.27 11.61
N ALA A 211 23.15 10.51 10.51
CA ALA A 211 22.57 9.17 10.40
C ALA A 211 23.11 8.21 11.48
N GLU A 212 24.42 8.25 11.75
CA GLU A 212 25.06 7.50 12.84
C GLU A 212 24.48 7.86 14.20
N ARG A 213 24.40 9.16 14.52
CA ARG A 213 23.81 9.65 15.77
C ARG A 213 22.34 9.26 15.93
N ASN A 214 21.59 9.19 14.84
CA ASN A 214 20.19 8.79 14.83
C ASN A 214 20.01 7.26 14.83
N GLY A 215 21.09 6.48 15.01
CA GLY A 215 21.02 5.03 15.14
C GLY A 215 20.75 4.30 13.82
N ALA A 216 21.22 4.84 12.69
CA ALA A 216 21.16 4.13 11.41
C ALA A 216 21.86 2.77 11.53
N SER A 217 21.26 1.74 10.95
CA SER A 217 21.83 0.39 10.96
C SER A 217 23.19 0.29 10.29
N GLY A 218 23.97 -0.75 10.68
CA GLY A 218 25.23 -1.08 10.02
C GLY A 218 25.10 -1.31 8.52
N VAL A 219 23.98 -1.86 8.03
CA VAL A 219 23.73 -2.03 6.58
C VAL A 219 23.52 -0.68 5.88
N TRP A 220 22.77 0.23 6.50
CA TRP A 220 22.59 1.59 5.97
C TRP A 220 23.89 2.37 5.95
N LEU A 221 24.66 2.28 7.05
CA LEU A 221 25.95 2.93 7.21
C LEU A 221 26.96 2.38 6.21
N THR A 222 27.08 1.07 6.06
CA THR A 222 27.98 0.47 5.06
C THR A 222 27.64 0.97 3.66
N LEU A 223 26.38 0.89 3.22
CA LEU A 223 25.98 1.43 1.92
C LEU A 223 26.38 2.91 1.76
N ALA A 224 26.12 3.74 2.77
CA ALA A 224 26.47 5.16 2.75
C ALA A 224 27.99 5.40 2.68
N HIS A 225 28.81 4.59 3.37
CA HIS A 225 30.27 4.64 3.28
C HIS A 225 30.79 4.29 1.88
N TRP A 226 30.09 3.43 1.13
CA TRP A 226 30.38 3.12 -0.26
C TRP A 226 29.80 4.15 -1.25
N GLY A 227 29.25 5.26 -0.76
CA GLY A 227 28.63 6.30 -1.60
C GLY A 227 27.29 5.89 -2.20
N ILE A 228 26.62 4.91 -1.60
CA ILE A 228 25.32 4.40 -2.05
C ILE A 228 24.25 4.81 -1.04
N ASP A 229 23.37 5.74 -1.42
CA ASP A 229 22.23 6.10 -0.59
C ASP A 229 21.12 5.05 -0.72
N ALA A 230 20.76 4.41 0.40
CA ALA A 230 19.74 3.36 0.44
C ALA A 230 18.35 3.85 -0.02
N THR A 231 18.00 5.12 0.23
CA THR A 231 16.73 5.68 -0.24
C THR A 231 16.73 5.98 -1.73
N ALA A 232 17.88 6.32 -2.31
CA ALA A 232 18.04 6.46 -3.75
C ALA A 232 17.90 5.10 -4.45
N LEU A 233 18.41 4.02 -3.84
CA LEU A 233 18.16 2.65 -4.33
C LEU A 233 16.68 2.29 -4.27
N LEU A 234 15.99 2.58 -3.15
CA LEU A 234 14.55 2.36 -3.03
C LEU A 234 13.75 3.18 -4.05
N ALA A 235 14.15 4.42 -4.30
CA ALA A 235 13.56 5.27 -5.34
C ALA A 235 13.78 4.65 -6.73
N ALA A 236 14.98 4.14 -7.03
CA ALA A 236 15.27 3.44 -8.29
C ALA A 236 14.43 2.16 -8.45
N LEU A 237 14.26 1.38 -7.39
CA LEU A 237 13.36 0.22 -7.38
C LEU A 237 11.90 0.63 -7.60
N GLY A 238 11.48 1.76 -7.02
CA GLY A 238 10.16 2.36 -7.28
C GLY A 238 9.99 2.74 -8.76
N VAL A 239 10.96 3.47 -9.33
CA VAL A 239 10.97 3.81 -10.76
C VAL A 239 10.90 2.55 -11.62
N PHE A 240 11.68 1.52 -11.30
CA PHE A 240 11.61 0.24 -11.99
C PHE A 240 10.21 -0.39 -11.89
N LEU A 241 9.61 -0.39 -10.69
CA LEU A 241 8.28 -0.92 -10.44
C LEU A 241 7.20 -0.21 -11.26
N ILE A 242 7.14 1.12 -11.22
CA ILE A 242 6.11 1.89 -11.94
C ILE A 242 6.23 1.72 -13.45
N LEU A 243 7.47 1.65 -13.97
CA LEU A 243 7.74 1.38 -15.38
C LEU A 243 7.31 -0.04 -15.77
N GLY A 244 7.52 -1.02 -14.89
CA GLY A 244 7.04 -2.39 -15.06
C GLY A 244 5.53 -2.46 -15.16
N LEU A 245 4.81 -1.73 -14.31
CA LEU A 245 3.34 -1.69 -14.32
C LEU A 245 2.76 -1.12 -15.62
N VAL A 246 3.49 -0.25 -16.33
CA VAL A 246 2.97 0.38 -17.56
C VAL A 246 3.49 -0.26 -18.85
N ARG A 247 4.51 -1.11 -18.78
CA ARG A 247 5.09 -1.79 -19.95
C ARG A 247 4.71 -3.28 -20.01
N PRO A 248 4.73 -3.90 -21.20
CA PRO A 248 4.41 -5.33 -21.35
C PRO A 248 5.32 -6.27 -20.55
N TRP A 249 6.57 -5.87 -20.31
CA TRP A 249 7.54 -6.69 -19.57
C TRP A 249 7.20 -6.85 -18.08
N GLY A 250 6.33 -6.01 -17.52
CA GLY A 250 5.79 -6.25 -16.18
C GLY A 250 4.79 -7.40 -16.13
N GLN A 251 4.29 -7.87 -17.29
CA GLN A 251 3.33 -8.98 -17.41
C GLN A 251 3.98 -10.25 -17.97
N VAL A 252 5.12 -10.11 -18.65
CA VAL A 252 5.91 -11.22 -19.21
C VAL A 252 7.37 -10.96 -18.95
N PHE A 253 8.04 -11.94 -18.36
CA PHE A 253 9.46 -11.85 -18.09
C PHE A 253 10.27 -11.62 -19.39
N PRO A 254 11.06 -10.54 -19.44
CA PRO A 254 11.80 -10.14 -20.64
C PRO A 254 12.92 -11.13 -21.00
N ARG A 255 13.55 -10.94 -22.16
CA ARG A 255 14.60 -11.86 -22.65
C ARG A 255 15.86 -11.88 -21.77
N TRP A 256 16.13 -10.79 -21.05
CA TRP A 256 17.28 -10.67 -20.14
C TRP A 256 17.10 -11.44 -18.82
N THR A 257 15.87 -11.78 -18.42
CA THR A 257 15.65 -12.72 -17.31
C THR A 257 15.80 -14.15 -17.80
N LEU A 258 17.05 -14.59 -18.06
CA LEU A 258 17.38 -15.87 -18.73
C LEU A 258 16.56 -17.06 -18.22
N ALA A 259 16.45 -17.24 -16.90
CA ALA A 259 15.73 -18.37 -16.29
C ALA A 259 14.19 -18.30 -16.40
N LEU A 260 13.61 -17.10 -16.60
CA LEU A 260 12.16 -16.88 -16.60
C LEU A 260 11.62 -16.39 -17.94
N ARG A 261 12.48 -16.30 -18.96
CA ARG A 261 12.16 -15.74 -20.27
C ARG A 261 10.82 -16.24 -20.82
N GLY A 262 9.96 -15.30 -21.21
CA GLY A 262 8.67 -15.59 -21.82
C GLY A 262 7.59 -16.11 -20.87
N ARG A 263 7.92 -16.40 -19.61
CA ARG A 263 6.92 -16.78 -18.60
C ARG A 263 6.09 -15.57 -18.20
N ARG A 264 4.82 -15.80 -17.86
CA ARG A 264 3.95 -14.75 -17.32
C ARG A 264 4.39 -14.37 -15.91
N VAL A 265 4.49 -13.07 -15.65
CA VAL A 265 4.72 -12.55 -14.31
C VAL A 265 3.46 -12.79 -13.47
N PRO A 266 3.55 -13.40 -12.28
CA PRO A 266 2.42 -13.51 -11.37
C PRO A 266 1.87 -12.11 -11.06
N ARG A 267 0.57 -11.87 -11.31
CA ARG A 267 0.00 -10.51 -11.23
C ARG A 267 0.26 -9.79 -9.91
N TRP A 268 0.30 -10.54 -8.80
CA TRP A 268 0.47 -10.00 -7.46
C TRP A 268 1.93 -9.64 -7.14
N LEU A 269 2.90 -10.14 -7.91
CA LEU A 269 4.31 -9.86 -7.69
C LEU A 269 4.63 -8.35 -7.84
N PRO A 270 4.26 -7.67 -8.94
CA PRO A 270 4.40 -6.22 -9.03
C PRO A 270 3.25 -5.47 -8.35
N LEU A 271 2.05 -6.06 -8.28
CA LEU A 271 0.88 -5.33 -7.79
C LEU A 271 0.89 -5.13 -6.26
N THR A 272 1.35 -6.11 -5.48
CA THR A 272 1.44 -6.00 -4.02
C THR A 272 2.33 -4.84 -3.57
N PRO A 273 3.62 -4.75 -3.98
CA PRO A 273 4.46 -3.62 -3.61
C PRO A 273 3.93 -2.29 -4.18
N ALA A 274 3.28 -2.30 -5.35
CA ALA A 274 2.69 -1.10 -5.93
C ALA A 274 1.51 -0.57 -5.12
N LEU A 275 0.62 -1.46 -4.63
CA LEU A 275 -0.52 -1.06 -3.80
C LEU A 275 -0.07 -0.60 -2.42
N ILE A 276 0.89 -1.30 -1.80
CA ILE A 276 1.47 -0.90 -0.50
C ILE A 276 2.17 0.46 -0.64
N GLY A 277 3.01 0.61 -1.68
CA GLY A 277 3.69 1.87 -1.98
C GLY A 277 2.72 3.00 -2.27
N ALA A 278 1.69 2.78 -3.08
CA ALA A 278 0.69 3.82 -3.37
C ALA A 278 -0.12 4.21 -2.13
N ALA A 279 -0.54 3.24 -1.32
CA ALA A 279 -1.30 3.49 -0.09
C ALA A 279 -0.48 4.25 0.97
N THR A 280 0.84 4.18 0.92
CA THR A 280 1.73 4.91 1.83
C THR A 280 2.18 6.25 1.24
N LEU A 281 2.78 6.23 0.05
CA LEU A 281 3.46 7.39 -0.53
C LEU A 281 2.47 8.46 -1.02
N ALA A 282 1.29 8.09 -1.51
CA ALA A 282 0.32 9.07 -1.98
C ALA A 282 -0.20 9.97 -0.83
N PRO A 283 -0.75 9.43 0.28
CA PRO A 283 -1.16 10.29 1.40
C PRO A 283 0.02 10.97 2.10
N TYR A 284 1.16 10.27 2.27
CA TYR A 284 2.35 10.85 2.88
C TYR A 284 2.88 12.05 2.08
N GLY A 285 3.05 11.87 0.77
CA GLY A 285 3.48 12.92 -0.12
C GLY A 285 2.47 14.05 -0.25
N ALA A 286 1.16 13.75 -0.33
CA ALA A 286 0.14 14.78 -0.41
C ALA A 286 0.12 15.68 0.84
N ALA A 287 0.13 15.08 2.04
CA ALA A 287 0.21 15.84 3.29
C ALA A 287 1.51 16.66 3.36
N GLY A 288 2.62 16.06 2.96
CA GLY A 288 3.92 16.73 2.90
C GLY A 288 3.99 17.88 1.91
N ALA A 289 3.38 17.74 0.73
CA ALA A 289 3.30 18.79 -0.28
C ALA A 289 2.42 19.95 0.17
N VAL A 290 1.31 19.67 0.86
CA VAL A 290 0.48 20.71 1.50
C VAL A 290 1.28 21.44 2.58
N TYR A 291 1.97 20.70 3.46
CA TYR A 291 2.84 21.29 4.49
C TYR A 291 3.93 22.17 3.89
N ALA A 292 4.62 21.69 2.84
CA ALA A 292 5.63 22.45 2.13
C ALA A 292 5.05 23.70 1.45
N ALA A 293 3.88 23.60 0.82
CA ALA A 293 3.20 24.75 0.21
C ALA A 293 2.84 25.82 1.24
N LEU A 294 2.26 25.42 2.39
CA LEU A 294 1.97 26.32 3.49
C LEU A 294 3.24 26.96 4.06
N GLY A 295 4.35 26.21 4.12
CA GLY A 295 5.66 26.71 4.51
C GLY A 295 6.22 27.74 3.53
N THR A 296 6.06 27.51 2.23
CA THR A 296 6.49 28.45 1.17
C THR A 296 5.75 29.78 1.24
N VAL A 297 4.46 29.78 1.59
CA VAL A 297 3.66 31.02 1.74
C VAL A 297 3.72 31.62 3.16
N GLY A 298 4.50 31.04 4.07
CA GLY A 298 4.68 31.54 5.44
C GLY A 298 3.51 31.30 6.40
N VAL A 299 2.57 30.42 6.05
CA VAL A 299 1.41 30.09 6.90
C VAL A 299 1.82 29.15 8.06
N VAL A 300 2.79 28.27 7.81
CA VAL A 300 3.36 27.39 8.85
C VAL A 300 4.88 27.53 8.88
N THR A 301 5.47 27.36 10.06
CA THR A 301 6.92 27.31 10.20
C THR A 301 7.43 25.89 9.95
N VAL A 302 8.38 25.77 9.03
CA VAL A 302 9.10 24.51 8.80
C VAL A 302 10.22 24.40 9.81
N SER A 303 10.19 23.36 10.65
CA SER A 303 11.27 23.12 11.59
C SER A 303 12.55 22.83 10.82
N ARG A 304 13.64 23.54 11.14
CA ARG A 304 14.93 23.36 10.46
C ARG A 304 15.53 21.96 10.69
N GLY A 305 15.21 21.31 11.81
CA GLY A 305 15.82 20.05 12.22
C GLY A 305 17.36 20.15 12.24
N ASP A 306 18.01 19.22 11.56
CA ASP A 306 19.48 19.16 11.40
C ASP A 306 20.03 20.06 10.29
N LEU A 307 19.16 20.79 9.58
CA LEU A 307 19.57 21.69 8.48
C LEU A 307 19.89 23.09 9.01
N PRO A 308 20.79 23.85 8.35
CA PRO A 308 21.23 25.15 8.83
C PRO A 308 20.11 26.18 8.94
N THR A 309 19.21 26.20 7.96
CA THR A 309 18.09 27.15 7.91
C THR A 309 16.73 26.47 7.68
N PRO A 310 15.61 27.11 8.09
CA PRO A 310 14.27 26.66 7.71
C PRO A 310 14.04 26.61 6.19
N GLY A 311 14.72 27.47 5.42
CA GLY A 311 14.65 27.48 3.96
C GLY A 311 15.29 26.23 3.34
N ASP A 312 16.43 25.80 3.88
CA ASP A 312 17.08 24.54 3.51
C ASP A 312 16.18 23.34 3.82
N ALA A 313 15.54 23.34 4.98
CA ALA A 313 14.55 22.32 5.35
C ALA A 313 13.35 22.28 4.42
N LEU A 314 12.82 23.45 4.04
CA LEU A 314 11.74 23.55 3.08
C LEU A 314 12.15 23.01 1.69
N LEU A 315 13.36 23.31 1.24
CA LEU A 315 13.90 22.81 -0.04
C LEU A 315 14.01 21.28 -0.05
N VAL A 316 14.63 20.70 0.99
CA VAL A 316 14.75 19.24 1.16
C VAL A 316 13.37 18.59 1.27
N THR A 317 12.43 19.24 1.96
CA THR A 317 11.04 18.79 2.08
C THR A 317 10.34 18.71 0.72
N TRP A 318 10.49 19.75 -0.12
CA TRP A 318 9.94 19.73 -1.48
C TRP A 318 10.54 18.63 -2.34
N PHE A 319 11.87 18.44 -2.27
CA PHE A 319 12.56 17.42 -3.05
C PHE A 319 12.16 16.00 -2.63
N GLY A 320 11.92 15.75 -1.34
CA GLY A 320 11.45 14.47 -0.84
C GLY A 320 9.94 14.27 -0.97
N LEU A 321 9.15 15.05 -0.21
CA LEU A 321 7.71 14.85 -0.08
C LEU A 321 6.95 15.22 -1.36
N GLY A 322 7.41 16.23 -2.10
CA GLY A 322 6.87 16.55 -3.41
C GLY A 322 7.04 15.40 -4.40
N ALA A 323 8.22 14.77 -4.41
CA ALA A 323 8.48 13.58 -5.22
C ALA A 323 7.55 12.42 -4.84
N PHE A 324 7.39 12.14 -3.54
CA PHE A 324 6.48 11.10 -3.06
C PHE A 324 5.02 11.38 -3.43
N ALA A 325 4.58 12.64 -3.44
CA ALA A 325 3.21 13.01 -3.80
C ALA A 325 2.92 12.62 -5.26
N VAL A 326 3.76 13.11 -6.19
CA VAL A 326 3.61 12.86 -7.63
C VAL A 326 3.76 11.38 -7.92
N TYR A 327 4.78 10.73 -7.35
CA TYR A 327 5.03 9.32 -7.55
C TYR A 327 3.92 8.44 -6.96
N GLY A 328 3.43 8.72 -5.76
CA GLY A 328 2.36 7.95 -5.11
C GLY A 328 1.06 7.96 -5.90
N ILE A 329 0.66 9.13 -6.42
CA ILE A 329 -0.53 9.28 -7.27
C ILE A 329 -0.34 8.53 -8.60
N ALA A 330 0.83 8.69 -9.24
CA ALA A 330 1.16 8.00 -10.47
C ALA A 330 1.17 6.47 -10.28
N LEU A 331 1.72 5.98 -9.16
CA LEU A 331 1.78 4.57 -8.81
C LEU A 331 0.38 4.01 -8.57
N ALA A 332 -0.50 4.75 -7.91
CA ALA A 332 -1.91 4.36 -7.75
C ALA A 332 -2.61 4.19 -9.11
N ALA A 333 -2.46 5.17 -10.01
CA ALA A 333 -3.03 5.10 -11.36
C ALA A 333 -2.46 3.93 -12.17
N ALA A 334 -1.14 3.71 -12.10
CA ALA A 334 -0.47 2.60 -12.77
C ALA A 334 -0.91 1.23 -12.21
N ALA A 335 -1.02 1.09 -10.89
CA ALA A 335 -1.47 -0.12 -10.22
C ALA A 335 -2.92 -0.45 -10.57
N LEU A 336 -3.82 0.53 -10.56
CA LEU A 336 -5.22 0.36 -10.95
C LEU A 336 -5.34 -0.05 -12.43
N SER A 337 -4.55 0.59 -13.30
CA SER A 337 -4.52 0.22 -14.72
C SER A 337 -3.99 -1.20 -14.91
N TYR A 338 -2.89 -1.56 -14.23
CA TYR A 338 -2.30 -2.90 -14.28
C TYR A 338 -3.25 -3.97 -13.76
N LEU A 339 -3.96 -3.70 -12.65
CA LEU A 339 -4.96 -4.60 -12.11
C LEU A 339 -6.08 -4.87 -13.12
N ARG A 340 -6.60 -3.84 -13.79
CA ARG A 340 -7.64 -4.00 -14.82
C ARG A 340 -7.13 -4.78 -16.02
N ARG A 341 -5.92 -4.51 -16.52
CA ARG A 341 -5.34 -5.21 -17.68
C ARG A 341 -4.99 -6.66 -17.38
N THR A 342 -4.70 -7.02 -16.13
CA THR A 342 -4.32 -8.39 -15.72
C THR A 342 -5.46 -9.18 -15.07
N GLN A 343 -6.65 -8.59 -14.97
CA GLN A 343 -7.82 -9.30 -14.46
C GLN A 343 -8.22 -10.44 -15.43
N PRO A 344 -8.43 -11.67 -14.92
CA PRO A 344 -8.93 -12.75 -15.76
C PRO A 344 -10.29 -12.40 -16.36
N ILE A 345 -10.43 -12.63 -17.66
CA ILE A 345 -11.71 -12.51 -18.35
C ILE A 345 -12.36 -13.89 -18.44
N CYS A 346 -13.70 -13.91 -18.39
CA CYS A 346 -14.48 -15.12 -18.63
C CYS A 346 -14.83 -15.14 -20.12
N ALA A 347 -14.34 -16.14 -20.85
CA ALA A 347 -14.59 -16.33 -22.28
C ALA A 347 -15.51 -17.54 -22.48
N SER A 348 -16.40 -17.51 -23.48
CA SER A 348 -17.22 -18.66 -23.85
C SER A 348 -16.33 -19.82 -24.28
N THR A 349 -16.66 -21.03 -23.84
CA THR A 349 -15.91 -22.25 -24.18
C THR A 349 -16.12 -22.71 -25.63
N GLU A 350 -17.05 -22.11 -26.38
CA GLU A 350 -17.41 -22.50 -27.75
C GLU A 350 -16.47 -21.95 -28.85
N ALA A 351 -15.51 -21.08 -28.52
CA ALA A 351 -14.63 -20.45 -29.51
C ALA A 351 -13.42 -21.31 -29.93
N GLU A 352 -13.37 -22.59 -29.54
CA GLU A 352 -12.21 -23.47 -29.77
C GLU A 352 -12.65 -24.77 -30.47
N VAL A 353 -13.29 -24.65 -31.64
CA VAL A 353 -13.24 -25.68 -32.67
C VAL A 353 -12.49 -25.06 -33.86
N PRO A 354 -11.18 -25.32 -34.02
CA PRO A 354 -10.50 -25.03 -35.26
C PRO A 354 -11.02 -26.03 -36.31
N SER A 355 -11.61 -25.50 -37.38
CA SER A 355 -11.86 -26.23 -38.64
C SER A 355 -10.57 -26.50 -39.39
#